data_AF-A0AAD9P6J9-F1
#
_entry.id   AF-A0AAD9P6J9-F1
#
_cell.length_a   1.000
_cell.length_b   1.000
_cell.length_c   1.000
_cell.angle_alpha   90.00
_cell.angle_beta   90.00
_cell.angle_gamma   90.00
#
_symmetry.space_group_name_H-M   'P 1'
#
loop_
_entity.id
_entity.type
_entity.pdbx_description
1 polymer ?
#
loop_
_entity_poly.entity_id
_entity_poly.type
_entity_poly.pdbx_seq_one_letter_code
_entity_poly.pdbx_strand_id
1 'polypeptide(L)'
;MAVPTSLSALLDALPNSENKLGVLGDIKLIVNSMNPNNVRESVRNVSFNVIFECLDTTDSKQIKACCDVLDKLLSASDAVSVVNTFHRELLLGLNHPSDTVQRLTLSQLLRGAQASVQQVLQHVDVITVMVNILSLENLDIVQKSAQILTILATTPDGLEVLFHSPVIDQFNHVLQQGDIVAYRVFEWVVDVCSLGHEAMNCCTAAGLLQRLFNDLHKNDVLIQLNCVDMLSKMAISLHGLQYLERQGVVHTLEGMMEGVDSDPMMHFLLPGLLKFFGRVGHRHPRKVCERFPRFLSTLLTLVEDDSDASLQNIAVETVGFIGHTVEGKHALTKHTPQINQVCKKIGQVLSSDAVSLRRIRFLVALSNLLHLDVSEQTTELLSTTESWFYQLSSDPLSVFMKLAKQPFVEIRKVNLELLDELANQPWAQKLMNNYAGFKEFLLDRSTEKTKEGKEAKYKVVRTLVNAPTTLDVFGRVYMMKLREYHNEGPFYVTAETAVDYEEAS
;
A
#
# COMPACT_ATOMS: atom_id res chain seq x y z
N MET A 1 7.65 51.66 18.77
CA MET A 1 7.10 51.43 17.41
C MET A 1 8.25 50.98 16.53
N ALA A 2 8.35 49.69 16.21
CA ALA A 2 9.39 49.20 15.31
C ALA A 2 8.96 49.52 13.87
N VAL A 3 9.82 50.20 13.12
CA VAL A 3 9.64 50.44 11.69
C VAL A 3 9.55 49.07 11.00
N PRO A 4 8.60 48.81 10.09
CA PRO A 4 8.60 47.59 9.30
C PRO A 4 9.81 47.66 8.36
N THR A 5 10.92 47.06 8.76
CA THR A 5 12.11 46.89 7.92
C THR A 5 11.68 46.11 6.68
N SER A 6 11.86 46.67 5.49
CA SER A 6 11.50 46.00 4.25
C SER A 6 12.35 44.74 4.06
N LEU A 7 11.80 43.72 3.39
CA LEU A 7 12.53 42.47 3.09
C LEU A 7 13.88 42.75 2.42
N SER A 8 13.93 43.72 1.50
CA SER A 8 15.17 44.17 0.86
C SER A 8 16.21 44.67 1.86
N ALA A 9 15.83 45.51 2.82
CA ALA A 9 16.74 46.08 3.80
C ALA A 9 17.34 45.00 4.72
N LEU A 10 16.55 43.97 5.07
CA LEU A 10 17.05 42.83 5.85
C LEU A 10 18.00 41.96 5.04
N LEU A 11 17.73 41.74 3.76
CA LEU A 11 18.61 40.98 2.86
C LEU A 11 19.93 41.70 2.63
N ASP A 12 19.93 43.03 2.48
CA ASP A 12 21.13 43.85 2.32
C ASP A 12 21.98 43.88 3.61
N ALA A 13 21.34 43.79 4.78
CA ALA A 13 22.00 43.75 6.08
C ALA A 13 22.56 42.35 6.45
N LEU A 14 22.01 41.28 5.86
CA LEU A 14 22.31 39.89 6.21
C LEU A 14 23.81 39.49 6.06
N PRO A 15 24.56 39.88 5.01
CA PRO A 15 25.96 39.45 4.85
C PRO A 15 26.87 40.00 5.95
N ASN A 16 26.61 41.24 6.40
CA ASN A 16 27.45 41.97 7.37
C ASN A 16 26.95 41.85 8.82
N SER A 17 25.87 41.11 9.07
CA SER A 17 25.29 40.98 10.41
C SER A 17 26.07 40.00 11.29
N GLU A 18 26.44 40.41 12.50
CA GLU A 18 26.99 39.52 13.53
C GLU A 18 25.93 38.52 14.06
N ASN A 19 24.64 38.87 13.96
CA ASN A 19 23.53 38.02 14.39
C ASN A 19 22.67 37.59 13.19
N LYS A 20 23.25 36.77 12.31
CA LYS A 20 22.57 36.22 11.12
C LYS A 20 21.29 35.47 11.48
N LEU A 21 21.28 34.71 12.59
CA LEU A 21 20.10 33.99 13.07
C LEU A 21 18.91 34.91 13.37
N GLY A 22 19.16 36.03 14.06
CA GLY A 22 18.12 37.03 14.36
C GLY A 22 17.53 37.62 13.07
N VAL A 23 18.40 38.04 12.14
CA VAL A 23 17.98 38.61 10.85
C VAL A 23 17.18 37.61 10.01
N LEU A 24 17.61 36.34 9.97
CA LEU A 24 16.84 35.25 9.31
C LEU A 24 15.48 35.04 9.97
N GLY A 25 15.39 35.17 11.30
CA GLY A 25 14.14 35.13 12.04
C GLY A 25 13.17 36.24 11.63
N ASP A 26 13.68 37.47 11.51
CA ASP A 26 12.89 38.63 11.06
C ASP A 26 12.43 38.47 9.60
N ILE A 27 13.32 38.01 8.72
CA ILE A 27 12.97 37.67 7.33
C ILE A 27 11.86 36.63 7.30
N LYS A 28 12.00 35.56 8.08
CA LYS A 28 11.00 34.49 8.17
C LYS A 28 9.64 35.02 8.62
N LEU A 29 9.59 35.90 9.62
CA LEU A 29 8.33 36.53 10.07
C LEU A 29 7.68 37.35 8.96
N ILE A 30 8.46 38.17 8.25
CA ILE A 30 7.97 39.01 7.16
C ILE A 30 7.43 38.15 6.01
N VAL A 31 8.21 37.19 5.52
CA VAL A 31 7.80 36.35 4.38
C VAL A 31 6.57 35.50 4.72
N ASN A 32 6.43 35.04 5.97
CA ASN A 32 5.25 34.29 6.40
C ASN A 32 4.00 35.16 6.59
N SER A 33 4.17 36.46 6.85
CA SER A 33 3.06 37.41 6.95
C SER A 33 2.55 37.90 5.58
N MET A 34 3.35 37.74 4.52
CA MET A 34 2.98 38.13 3.16
C MET A 34 2.00 37.12 2.53
N ASN A 35 1.08 37.64 1.71
CA ASN A 35 0.27 36.77 0.85
C ASN A 35 1.15 36.12 -0.25
N PRO A 36 0.74 34.99 -0.86
CA PRO A 36 1.57 34.29 -1.85
C PRO A 36 1.95 35.13 -3.07
N ASN A 37 1.10 36.06 -3.51
CA ASN A 37 1.38 36.91 -4.68
C ASN A 37 2.47 37.95 -4.37
N ASN A 38 2.44 38.54 -3.17
CA ASN A 38 3.43 39.51 -2.72
C ASN A 38 4.81 38.84 -2.52
N VAL A 39 4.84 37.58 -2.06
CA VAL A 39 6.09 36.82 -1.99
C VAL A 39 6.65 36.61 -3.40
N ARG A 40 5.81 36.22 -4.38
CA ARG A 40 6.22 36.05 -5.79
C ARG A 40 6.80 37.32 -6.41
N GLU A 41 6.19 38.47 -6.13
CA GLU A 41 6.71 39.76 -6.58
C GLU A 41 8.06 40.09 -5.92
N SER A 42 8.17 39.86 -4.62
CA SER A 42 9.38 40.14 -3.85
C SER A 42 10.57 39.27 -4.29
N VAL A 43 10.32 38.00 -4.61
CA VAL A 43 11.33 37.04 -5.09
C VAL A 43 12.08 37.53 -6.32
N ARG A 44 11.45 38.30 -7.21
CA ARG A 44 12.08 38.82 -8.43
C ARG A 44 13.27 39.76 -8.15
N ASN A 45 13.30 40.36 -6.96
CA ASN A 45 14.30 41.35 -6.56
C ASN A 45 15.23 40.82 -5.45
N VAL A 46 15.12 39.54 -5.09
CA VAL A 46 15.90 38.93 -3.99
C VAL A 46 17.23 38.39 -4.50
N SER A 47 18.32 38.81 -3.86
CA SER A 47 19.65 38.23 -4.04
C SER A 47 19.81 36.93 -3.23
N PHE A 48 19.43 35.80 -3.82
CA PHE A 48 19.46 34.49 -3.15
C PHE A 48 20.87 34.09 -2.64
N ASN A 49 21.95 34.54 -3.31
CA ASN A 49 23.33 34.23 -2.92
C ASN A 49 23.62 34.55 -1.46
N VAL A 50 23.12 35.69 -0.96
CA VAL A 50 23.34 36.13 0.43
C VAL A 50 22.68 35.18 1.43
N ILE A 51 21.54 34.60 1.06
CA ILE A 51 20.81 33.64 1.88
C ILE A 51 21.54 32.29 1.84
N PHE A 52 21.97 31.83 0.66
CA PHE A 52 22.75 30.60 0.53
C PHE A 52 24.06 30.64 1.32
N GLU A 53 24.77 31.76 1.35
CA GLU A 53 25.98 31.95 2.16
C GLU A 53 25.72 31.77 3.67
N CYS A 54 24.49 31.96 4.14
CA CYS A 54 24.13 31.70 5.54
C CYS A 54 24.07 30.21 5.90
N LEU A 55 24.16 29.30 4.91
CA LEU A 55 24.29 27.87 5.13
C LEU A 55 25.73 27.45 5.46
N ASP A 56 26.73 28.28 5.16
CA ASP A 56 28.14 28.02 5.48
C ASP A 56 28.44 28.28 6.96
N THR A 57 27.92 27.40 7.81
CA THR A 57 28.06 27.45 9.27
C THR A 57 27.84 26.06 9.87
N THR A 58 28.27 25.86 11.10
CA THR A 58 27.95 24.65 11.89
C THR A 58 26.77 24.87 12.84
N ASP A 59 26.22 26.10 12.93
CA ASP A 59 25.06 26.37 13.78
C ASP A 59 23.76 25.81 13.18
N SER A 60 23.30 24.69 13.73
CA SER A 60 22.04 24.03 13.36
C SER A 60 20.80 24.94 13.41
N LYS A 61 20.75 25.93 14.30
CA LYS A 61 19.60 26.86 14.40
C LYS A 61 19.60 27.83 13.23
N GLN A 62 20.77 28.38 12.90
CA GLN A 62 20.94 29.25 11.73
C GLN A 62 20.63 28.49 10.44
N ILE A 63 21.17 27.27 10.28
CA ILE A 63 20.89 26.42 9.11
C ILE A 63 19.38 26.21 8.97
N LYS A 64 18.68 25.84 10.04
CA LYS A 64 17.24 25.62 10.00
C LYS A 64 16.46 26.89 9.64
N ALA A 65 16.79 28.02 10.26
CA ALA A 65 16.15 29.29 9.95
C ALA A 65 16.39 29.70 8.48
N CYS A 66 17.61 29.49 7.98
CA CYS A 66 17.97 29.71 6.59
C CYS A 66 17.16 28.81 5.64
N CYS A 67 17.08 27.51 5.92
CA CYS A 67 16.29 26.58 5.14
C CYS A 67 14.80 26.94 5.10
N ASP A 68 14.22 27.36 6.23
CA ASP A 68 12.81 27.78 6.30
C ASP A 68 12.55 29.01 5.42
N VAL A 69 13.48 29.97 5.40
CA VAL A 69 13.41 31.17 4.54
C VAL A 69 13.55 30.77 3.07
N LEU A 70 14.58 29.98 2.73
CA LEU A 70 14.83 29.52 1.37
C LEU A 70 13.66 28.69 0.83
N ASP A 71 13.09 27.79 1.62
CA ASP A 71 11.96 26.97 1.21
C ASP A 71 10.77 27.84 0.78
N LYS A 72 10.45 28.85 1.57
CA LYS A 72 9.33 29.74 1.30
C LYS A 72 9.56 30.59 0.04
N LEU A 73 10.77 31.12 -0.13
CA LEU A 73 11.12 31.96 -1.27
C LEU A 73 11.24 31.15 -2.57
N LEU A 74 11.97 30.02 -2.54
CA LEU A 74 12.12 29.14 -3.71
C LEU A 74 10.79 28.48 -4.09
N SER A 75 9.91 28.17 -3.13
CA SER A 75 8.55 27.68 -3.39
C SER A 75 7.65 28.71 -4.06
N ALA A 76 7.93 30.00 -3.88
CA ALA A 76 7.24 31.05 -4.62
C ALA A 76 7.81 31.24 -6.04
N SER A 77 9.09 30.90 -6.27
CA SER A 77 9.69 30.85 -7.61
C SER A 77 9.11 29.73 -8.48
N ASP A 78 9.19 29.93 -9.79
CA ASP A 78 8.95 28.87 -10.78
C ASP A 78 9.96 27.73 -10.63
N ALA A 79 9.48 26.48 -10.63
CA ALA A 79 10.30 25.31 -10.30
C ALA A 79 11.39 25.03 -11.34
N VAL A 80 11.08 25.22 -12.63
CA VAL A 80 12.05 25.05 -13.72
C VAL A 80 13.16 26.09 -13.61
N SER A 81 12.76 27.34 -13.34
CA SER A 81 13.70 28.44 -13.14
C SER A 81 14.65 28.19 -11.97
N VAL A 82 14.17 27.58 -10.89
CA VAL A 82 15.00 27.20 -9.73
C VAL A 82 16.07 26.18 -10.12
N VAL A 83 15.70 25.12 -10.83
CA VAL A 83 16.64 24.09 -11.28
C VAL A 83 17.73 24.68 -12.16
N ASN A 84 17.33 25.49 -13.15
CA ASN A 84 18.27 26.02 -14.15
C ASN A 84 19.18 27.12 -13.59
N THR A 85 18.65 27.97 -12.68
CA THR A 85 19.39 29.14 -12.18
C THR A 85 20.31 28.77 -11.02
N PHE A 86 19.89 27.86 -10.15
CA PHE A 86 20.60 27.53 -8.90
C PHE A 86 21.29 26.17 -8.96
N HIS A 87 21.68 25.71 -10.15
CA HIS A 87 22.33 24.41 -10.35
C HIS A 87 23.50 24.17 -9.37
N ARG A 88 24.40 25.17 -9.21
CA ARG A 88 25.56 25.05 -8.31
C ARG A 88 25.13 24.92 -6.85
N GLU A 89 24.18 25.73 -6.42
CA GLU A 89 23.66 25.75 -5.06
C GLU A 89 22.89 24.46 -4.74
N LEU A 90 22.20 23.88 -5.72
CA LEU A 90 21.57 22.57 -5.60
C LEU A 90 22.64 21.47 -5.43
N LEU A 91 23.72 21.49 -6.22
CA LEU A 91 24.81 20.52 -6.07
C LEU A 91 25.49 20.62 -4.70
N LEU A 92 25.73 21.84 -4.21
CA LEU A 92 26.26 22.09 -2.87
C LEU A 92 25.27 21.62 -1.79
N GLY A 93 23.98 21.90 -1.96
CA GLY A 93 22.94 21.52 -1.02
C GLY A 93 22.75 20.00 -0.87
N LEU A 94 22.91 19.24 -1.96
CA LEU A 94 22.90 17.77 -1.93
C LEU A 94 24.11 17.19 -1.20
N ASN A 95 25.29 17.80 -1.34
CA ASN A 95 26.52 17.36 -0.68
C ASN A 95 26.71 17.96 0.73
N HIS A 96 25.75 18.76 1.20
CA HIS A 96 25.86 19.44 2.49
C HIS A 96 25.74 18.44 3.66
N PRO A 97 26.55 18.55 4.73
CA PRO A 97 26.52 17.61 5.86
C PRO A 97 25.25 17.67 6.72
N SER A 98 24.42 18.71 6.55
CA SER A 98 23.14 18.84 7.25
C SER A 98 22.00 18.25 6.44
N ASP A 99 21.35 17.24 7.01
CA ASP A 99 20.12 16.63 6.52
C ASP A 99 19.01 17.65 6.18
N THR A 100 18.95 18.78 6.91
CA THR A 100 17.94 19.82 6.68
C THR A 100 18.16 20.52 5.34
N VAL A 101 19.41 20.75 4.97
CA VAL A 101 19.79 21.36 3.69
C VAL A 101 19.56 20.37 2.55
N GLN A 102 19.94 19.10 2.74
CA GLN A 102 19.69 18.04 1.76
C GLN A 102 18.18 17.87 1.50
N ARG A 103 17.34 17.83 2.55
CA ARG A 103 15.88 17.75 2.43
C ARG A 103 15.28 18.93 1.66
N LEU A 104 15.70 20.16 1.96
CA LEU A 104 15.27 21.33 1.21
C LEU A 104 15.63 21.18 -0.27
N THR A 105 16.89 20.83 -0.54
CA THR A 105 17.42 20.70 -1.90
C THR A 105 16.67 19.65 -2.71
N LEU A 106 16.47 18.46 -2.15
CA LEU A 106 15.68 17.39 -2.78
C LEU A 106 14.21 17.81 -2.98
N SER A 107 13.64 18.59 -2.06
CA SER A 107 12.26 19.07 -2.22
C SER A 107 12.13 20.05 -3.39
N GLN A 108 13.15 20.90 -3.63
CA GLN A 108 13.18 21.78 -4.80
C GLN A 108 13.43 21.00 -6.10
N LEU A 109 14.32 20.00 -6.09
CA LEU A 109 14.53 19.11 -7.23
C LEU A 109 13.30 18.27 -7.56
N LEU A 110 12.55 17.82 -6.56
CA LEU A 110 11.28 17.10 -6.75
C LEU A 110 10.23 17.99 -7.45
N ARG A 111 10.09 19.25 -7.02
CA ARG A 111 9.24 20.23 -7.73
C ARG A 111 9.71 20.41 -9.17
N GLY A 112 11.02 20.50 -9.39
CA GLY A 112 11.62 20.60 -10.71
C GLY A 112 11.31 19.40 -11.62
N ALA A 113 11.50 18.18 -11.12
CA ALA A 113 11.24 16.95 -11.84
C ALA A 113 9.76 16.76 -12.18
N GLN A 114 8.86 17.14 -11.27
CA GLN A 114 7.41 17.13 -11.50
C GLN A 114 6.96 18.18 -12.52
N ALA A 115 7.63 19.33 -12.57
CA ALA A 115 7.33 20.39 -13.53
C ALA A 115 7.91 20.09 -14.93
N SER A 116 9.16 19.62 -14.99
CA SER A 116 9.84 19.29 -16.24
C SER A 116 11.06 18.39 -16.03
N VAL A 117 10.89 17.09 -16.29
CA VAL A 117 11.97 16.08 -16.29
C VAL A 117 13.18 16.55 -17.11
N GLN A 118 12.96 17.08 -18.32
CA GLN A 118 14.02 17.49 -19.25
C GLN A 118 15.02 18.50 -18.67
N GLN A 119 14.58 19.35 -17.73
CA GLN A 119 15.44 20.40 -17.16
C GLN A 119 16.37 19.81 -16.10
N VAL A 120 15.88 18.82 -15.34
CA VAL A 120 16.72 18.08 -14.39
C VAL A 120 17.72 17.20 -15.14
N LEU A 121 17.33 16.60 -16.27
CA LEU A 121 18.22 15.76 -17.09
C LEU A 121 19.44 16.49 -17.66
N GLN A 122 19.40 17.82 -17.78
CA GLN A 122 20.55 18.63 -18.21
C GLN A 122 21.68 18.65 -17.16
N HIS A 123 21.39 18.31 -15.91
CA HIS A 123 22.32 18.37 -14.78
C HIS A 123 22.69 16.95 -14.32
N VAL A 124 23.46 16.25 -15.16
CA VAL A 124 23.85 14.84 -14.94
C VAL A 124 24.66 14.63 -13.65
N ASP A 125 25.44 15.62 -13.23
CA ASP A 125 26.18 15.62 -11.97
C ASP A 125 25.25 15.67 -10.75
N VAL A 126 24.17 16.46 -10.78
CA VAL A 126 23.12 16.46 -9.77
C VAL A 126 22.46 15.08 -9.67
N ILE A 127 22.17 14.44 -10.82
CA ILE A 127 21.62 13.08 -10.87
C ILE A 127 22.59 12.07 -10.27
N THR A 128 23.88 12.19 -10.58
CA THR A 128 24.94 11.33 -10.03
C THR A 128 25.02 11.46 -8.50
N VAL A 129 24.91 12.67 -7.95
CA VAL A 129 24.85 12.87 -6.49
C VAL A 129 23.56 12.30 -5.89
N MET A 130 22.42 12.42 -6.57
CA MET A 130 21.17 11.76 -6.14
C MET A 130 21.30 10.24 -6.06
N VAL A 131 22.03 9.61 -6.97
CA VAL A 131 22.34 8.17 -6.88
C VAL A 131 23.21 7.88 -5.64
N ASN A 132 24.23 8.69 -5.38
CA ASN A 132 25.04 8.56 -4.16
C ASN A 132 24.23 8.70 -2.87
N ILE A 133 23.19 9.54 -2.86
CA ILE A 133 22.32 9.72 -1.69
C ILE A 133 21.65 8.40 -1.26
N LEU A 134 21.47 7.43 -2.17
CA LEU A 134 20.88 6.13 -1.84
C LEU A 134 21.70 5.32 -0.81
N SER A 135 22.99 5.64 -0.64
CA SER A 135 23.85 5.01 0.36
C SER A 135 23.83 5.67 1.73
N LEU A 136 23.19 6.83 1.89
CA LEU A 136 23.13 7.54 3.16
C LEU A 136 22.26 6.83 4.20
N GLU A 137 22.49 7.10 5.48
CA GLU A 137 21.72 6.48 6.57
C GLU A 137 20.30 7.05 6.71
N ASN A 138 20.11 8.35 6.40
CA ASN A 138 18.82 9.00 6.57
C ASN A 138 17.80 8.56 5.50
N LEU A 139 16.85 7.72 5.90
CA LEU A 139 15.85 7.13 5.01
C LEU A 139 14.89 8.16 4.36
N ASP A 140 14.58 9.29 5.00
CA ASP A 140 13.72 10.32 4.41
C ASP A 140 14.41 10.96 3.18
N ILE A 141 15.72 11.19 3.28
CA ILE A 141 16.54 11.77 2.21
C ILE A 141 16.70 10.74 1.08
N VAL A 142 16.99 9.49 1.42
CA VAL A 142 17.07 8.36 0.46
C VAL A 142 15.76 8.22 -0.32
N GLN A 143 14.62 8.20 0.37
CA GLN A 143 13.30 8.03 -0.25
C GLN A 143 12.96 9.18 -1.20
N LYS A 144 13.25 10.43 -0.81
CA LYS A 144 13.07 11.60 -1.69
C LYS A 144 13.94 11.51 -2.93
N SER A 145 15.20 11.10 -2.79
CA SER A 145 16.10 10.93 -3.94
C SER A 145 15.61 9.83 -4.88
N ALA A 146 15.26 8.66 -4.35
CA ALA A 146 14.68 7.56 -5.12
C ALA A 146 13.41 7.97 -5.86
N GLN A 147 12.52 8.74 -5.21
CA GLN A 147 11.31 9.26 -5.84
C GLN A 147 11.63 10.14 -7.06
N ILE A 148 12.61 11.04 -6.95
CA ILE A 148 13.02 11.90 -8.07
C ILE A 148 13.58 11.03 -9.20
N LEU A 149 14.49 10.10 -8.91
CA LEU A 149 15.06 9.18 -9.89
C LEU A 149 13.98 8.36 -10.60
N THR A 150 12.94 7.92 -9.88
CA THR A 150 11.79 7.22 -10.47
C THR A 150 10.98 8.13 -11.39
N ILE A 151 10.78 9.41 -11.04
CA ILE A 151 10.12 10.39 -11.92
C ILE A 151 10.93 10.58 -13.21
N LEU A 152 12.26 10.70 -13.09
CA LEU A 152 13.12 10.81 -14.28
C LEU A 152 12.99 9.57 -15.17
N ALA A 153 12.89 8.37 -14.59
CA ALA A 153 12.73 7.11 -15.33
C ALA A 153 11.36 6.96 -16.05
N THR A 154 10.43 7.91 -15.90
CA THR A 154 9.12 7.85 -16.61
C THR A 154 9.19 8.29 -18.07
N THR A 155 10.31 8.86 -18.53
CA THR A 155 10.50 9.30 -19.91
C THR A 155 11.63 8.52 -20.60
N PRO A 156 11.58 8.35 -21.94
CA PRO A 156 12.66 7.70 -22.69
C PRO A 156 14.02 8.38 -22.49
N ASP A 157 14.09 9.71 -22.59
CA ASP A 157 15.32 10.49 -22.36
C ASP A 157 15.87 10.27 -20.94
N GLY A 158 14.99 10.13 -19.95
CA GLY A 158 15.41 9.88 -18.58
C GLY A 158 15.96 8.47 -18.36
N LEU A 159 15.36 7.46 -19.01
CA LEU A 159 15.92 6.11 -19.04
C LEU A 159 17.29 6.11 -19.73
N GLU A 160 17.45 6.84 -20.84
CA GLU A 160 18.74 6.96 -21.52
C GLU A 160 19.81 7.54 -20.57
N VAL A 161 19.53 8.66 -19.90
CA VAL A 161 20.49 9.27 -18.96
C VAL A 161 20.80 8.37 -17.76
N LEU A 162 19.78 7.75 -17.15
CA LEU A 162 19.95 6.96 -15.92
C LEU A 162 20.73 5.65 -16.13
N PHE A 163 20.57 5.02 -17.28
CA PHE A 163 21.17 3.71 -17.59
C PHE A 163 22.43 3.79 -18.47
N HIS A 164 22.99 5.00 -18.66
CA HIS A 164 24.29 5.21 -19.31
C HIS A 164 25.30 5.89 -18.38
N SER A 165 26.58 5.86 -18.78
CA SER A 165 27.66 6.53 -18.05
C SER A 165 27.47 8.05 -18.08
N PRO A 166 27.72 8.78 -16.97
CA PRO A 166 28.33 8.32 -15.71
C PRO A 166 27.34 7.77 -14.66
N VAL A 167 26.03 7.91 -14.88
CA VAL A 167 25.03 7.60 -13.84
C VAL A 167 25.00 6.11 -13.52
N ILE A 168 25.08 5.24 -14.52
CA ILE A 168 25.09 3.78 -14.30
C ILE A 168 26.34 3.32 -13.54
N ASP A 169 27.49 3.94 -13.78
CA ASP A 169 28.72 3.64 -13.06
C ASP A 169 28.57 3.99 -11.57
N GLN A 170 27.84 5.08 -11.30
CA GLN A 170 27.53 5.48 -9.94
C GLN A 170 26.58 4.50 -9.24
N PHE A 171 25.58 3.96 -9.92
CA PHE A 171 24.73 2.89 -9.38
C PHE A 171 25.57 1.64 -9.05
N ASN A 172 26.45 1.23 -9.95
CA ASN A 172 27.34 0.10 -9.74
C ASN A 172 28.27 0.31 -8.54
N HIS A 173 28.77 1.54 -8.35
CA HIS A 173 29.56 1.90 -7.17
C HIS A 173 28.73 1.80 -5.88
N VAL A 174 27.52 2.38 -5.85
CA VAL A 174 26.62 2.36 -4.68
C VAL A 174 26.23 0.93 -4.31
N LEU A 175 25.99 0.06 -5.29
CA LEU A 175 25.71 -1.36 -5.05
C LEU A 175 26.83 -2.05 -4.25
N GLN A 176 28.08 -1.63 -4.38
CA GLN A 176 29.23 -2.23 -3.70
C GLN A 176 29.41 -1.79 -2.24
N GLN A 177 28.63 -0.81 -1.76
CA GLN A 177 28.81 -0.22 -0.42
C GLN A 177 28.18 -1.02 0.73
N GLY A 178 27.56 -2.16 0.44
CA GLY A 178 27.01 -3.09 1.44
C GLY A 178 25.65 -3.65 1.05
N ASP A 179 25.17 -4.69 1.74
CA ASP A 179 23.90 -5.34 1.39
C ASP A 179 22.68 -4.43 1.63
N ILE A 180 22.65 -3.68 2.74
CA ILE A 180 21.55 -2.73 3.03
C ILE A 180 21.42 -1.70 1.90
N VAL A 181 22.54 -1.13 1.45
CA VAL A 181 22.57 -0.15 0.36
C VAL A 181 22.20 -0.81 -0.97
N ALA A 182 22.71 -2.01 -1.23
CA ALA A 182 22.38 -2.74 -2.45
C ALA A 182 20.88 -3.01 -2.58
N TYR A 183 20.21 -3.41 -1.49
CA TYR A 183 18.77 -3.67 -1.50
C TYR A 183 17.93 -2.41 -1.71
N ARG A 184 18.41 -1.22 -1.34
CA ARG A 184 17.74 0.06 -1.68
C ARG A 184 17.83 0.36 -3.16
N VAL A 185 18.98 0.08 -3.79
CA VAL A 185 19.12 0.19 -5.24
C VAL A 185 18.23 -0.84 -5.92
N PHE A 186 18.18 -2.09 -5.45
CA PHE A 186 17.27 -3.10 -6.00
C PHE A 186 15.80 -2.69 -5.87
N GLU A 187 15.39 -2.13 -4.73
CA GLU A 187 14.04 -1.61 -4.55
C GLU A 187 13.69 -0.56 -5.61
N TRP A 188 14.59 0.41 -5.81
CA TRP A 188 14.41 1.41 -6.85
C TRP A 188 14.38 0.80 -8.26
N VAL A 189 15.27 -0.14 -8.58
CA VAL A 189 15.29 -0.82 -9.90
C VAL A 189 14.00 -1.59 -10.13
N VAL A 190 13.47 -2.28 -9.12
CA VAL A 190 12.19 -3.00 -9.20
C VAL A 190 11.02 -2.05 -9.44
N ASP A 191 11.02 -0.89 -8.77
CA ASP A 191 10.01 0.14 -9.01
C ASP A 191 10.09 0.67 -10.45
N VAL A 192 11.29 0.93 -10.97
CA VAL A 192 11.50 1.35 -12.37
C VAL A 192 11.07 0.28 -13.37
N CYS A 193 11.39 -0.99 -13.10
CA CYS A 193 10.94 -2.12 -13.91
C CYS A 193 9.40 -2.18 -14.04
N SER A 194 8.67 -1.71 -13.03
CA SER A 194 7.20 -1.69 -13.04
C SER A 194 6.59 -0.62 -13.95
N LEU A 195 7.36 0.38 -14.40
CA LEU A 195 6.87 1.49 -15.23
C LEU A 195 6.49 1.07 -16.65
N GLY A 196 7.13 0.04 -17.20
CA GLY A 196 6.80 -0.48 -18.54
C GLY A 196 7.90 -1.31 -19.18
N HIS A 197 7.65 -1.79 -20.40
CA HIS A 197 8.58 -2.66 -21.14
C HIS A 197 9.93 -2.01 -21.45
N GLU A 198 9.94 -0.71 -21.79
CA GLU A 198 11.17 0.00 -22.12
C GLU A 198 12.09 0.13 -20.89
N ALA A 199 11.55 0.63 -19.77
CA ALA A 199 12.25 0.70 -18.49
C ALA A 199 12.81 -0.67 -18.06
N MET A 200 11.99 -1.73 -18.19
CA MET A 200 12.41 -3.10 -17.91
C MET A 200 13.61 -3.54 -18.76
N ASN A 201 13.59 -3.22 -20.06
CA ASN A 201 14.69 -3.55 -20.97
C ASN A 201 15.97 -2.80 -20.59
N CYS A 202 15.88 -1.52 -20.23
CA CYS A 202 17.02 -0.73 -19.76
C CYS A 202 17.61 -1.31 -18.47
N CYS A 203 16.79 -1.60 -17.45
CA CYS A 203 17.26 -2.23 -16.21
C CYS A 203 17.94 -3.59 -16.45
N THR A 204 17.38 -4.37 -17.37
CA THR A 204 17.93 -5.68 -17.76
C THR A 204 19.28 -5.54 -18.46
N ALA A 205 19.37 -4.64 -19.45
CA ALA A 205 20.59 -4.40 -20.21
C ALA A 205 21.72 -3.84 -19.32
N ALA A 206 21.35 -3.04 -18.32
CA ALA A 206 22.27 -2.48 -17.33
C ALA A 206 22.82 -3.52 -16.33
N GLY A 207 22.24 -4.72 -16.25
CA GLY A 207 22.73 -5.80 -15.40
C GLY A 207 22.53 -5.60 -13.88
N LEU A 208 21.83 -4.54 -13.46
CA LEU A 208 21.67 -4.20 -12.04
C LEU A 208 20.96 -5.28 -11.21
N LEU A 209 20.13 -6.12 -11.85
CA LEU A 209 19.39 -7.20 -11.19
C LEU A 209 20.19 -8.50 -11.03
N GLN A 210 21.37 -8.64 -11.66
CA GLN A 210 22.11 -9.92 -11.64
C GLN A 210 22.52 -10.33 -10.23
N ARG A 211 22.96 -9.36 -9.40
CA ARG A 211 23.30 -9.64 -8.01
C ARG A 211 22.08 -10.07 -7.20
N LEU A 212 20.91 -9.46 -7.42
CA LEU A 212 19.67 -9.87 -6.77
C LEU A 212 19.32 -11.34 -7.08
N PHE A 213 19.50 -11.78 -8.33
CA PHE A 213 19.27 -13.20 -8.68
C PHE A 213 20.30 -14.15 -8.08
N ASN A 214 21.56 -13.71 -7.98
CA ASN A 214 22.59 -14.50 -7.31
C ASN A 214 22.33 -14.63 -5.80
N ASP A 215 21.74 -13.60 -5.18
CA ASP A 215 21.37 -13.62 -3.76
C ASP A 215 20.33 -14.71 -3.44
N LEU A 216 19.51 -15.12 -4.41
CA LEU A 216 18.57 -16.25 -4.23
C LEU A 216 19.30 -17.58 -3.99
N HIS A 217 20.52 -17.72 -4.52
CA HIS A 217 21.31 -18.95 -4.44
C HIS A 217 22.29 -18.95 -3.26
N LYS A 218 22.30 -17.91 -2.42
CA LYS A 218 23.14 -17.84 -1.22
C LYS A 218 22.58 -18.73 -0.11
N ASN A 219 23.46 -19.28 0.72
CA ASN A 219 23.10 -20.08 1.90
C ASN A 219 22.65 -19.24 3.11
N ASP A 220 22.11 -18.04 2.87
CA ASP A 220 21.61 -17.14 3.92
C ASP A 220 20.11 -16.93 3.71
N VAL A 221 19.32 -17.52 4.61
CA VAL A 221 17.86 -17.49 4.59
C VAL A 221 17.32 -16.05 4.66
N LEU A 222 17.98 -15.14 5.38
CA LEU A 222 17.53 -13.75 5.50
C LEU A 222 17.73 -13.00 4.18
N ILE A 223 18.88 -13.23 3.52
CA ILE A 223 19.13 -12.67 2.19
C ILE A 223 18.14 -13.24 1.18
N GLN A 224 17.89 -14.56 1.21
CA GLN A 224 16.91 -15.20 0.35
C GLN A 224 15.50 -14.66 0.58
N LEU A 225 15.08 -14.43 1.82
CA LEU A 225 13.77 -13.82 2.13
C LEU A 225 13.63 -12.42 1.55
N ASN A 226 14.66 -11.57 1.73
CA ASN A 226 14.66 -10.22 1.18
C ASN A 226 14.61 -10.26 -0.35
N CYS A 227 15.34 -11.19 -0.96
CA CYS A 227 15.31 -11.42 -2.41
C CYS A 227 13.91 -11.84 -2.88
N VAL A 228 13.29 -12.83 -2.22
CA VAL A 228 11.94 -13.31 -2.56
C VAL A 228 10.90 -12.20 -2.45
N ASP A 229 10.96 -11.32 -1.44
CA ASP A 229 10.04 -10.19 -1.34
C ASP A 229 10.22 -9.20 -2.50
N MET A 230 11.47 -8.90 -2.86
CA MET A 230 11.79 -8.00 -3.99
C MET A 230 11.30 -8.57 -5.33
N LEU A 231 11.56 -9.85 -5.58
CA LEU A 231 11.08 -10.56 -6.77
C LEU A 231 9.55 -10.66 -6.79
N SER A 232 8.91 -10.78 -5.63
CA SER A 232 7.45 -10.77 -5.50
C SER A 232 6.84 -9.45 -5.93
N LYS A 233 7.52 -8.30 -5.71
CA LYS A 233 7.06 -6.99 -6.20
C LYS A 233 7.15 -6.91 -7.72
N MET A 234 8.24 -7.40 -8.32
CA MET A 234 8.39 -7.46 -9.79
C MET A 234 7.32 -8.33 -10.47
N ALA A 235 6.99 -9.47 -9.86
CA ALA A 235 6.05 -10.46 -10.39
C ALA A 235 4.59 -9.99 -10.44
N ILE A 236 4.28 -8.80 -9.87
CA ILE A 236 2.95 -8.20 -9.93
C ILE A 236 2.61 -7.79 -11.37
N SER A 237 3.60 -7.34 -12.15
CA SER A 237 3.43 -6.94 -13.55
C SER A 237 3.62 -8.13 -14.50
N LEU A 238 2.88 -8.15 -15.62
CA LEU A 238 2.98 -9.24 -16.60
C LEU A 238 4.38 -9.33 -17.22
N HIS A 239 4.98 -8.20 -17.57
CA HIS A 239 6.33 -8.15 -18.15
C HIS A 239 7.41 -8.51 -17.13
N GLY A 240 7.26 -8.09 -15.88
CA GLY A 240 8.14 -8.50 -14.77
C GLY A 240 8.10 -10.02 -14.56
N LEU A 241 6.90 -10.61 -14.49
CA LEU A 241 6.76 -12.06 -14.38
C LEU A 241 7.39 -12.81 -15.56
N GLN A 242 7.13 -12.38 -16.79
CA GLN A 242 7.73 -12.99 -17.99
C GLN A 242 9.26 -12.94 -17.96
N TYR A 243 9.84 -11.86 -17.45
CA TYR A 243 11.28 -11.76 -17.29
C TYR A 243 11.80 -12.73 -16.23
N LEU A 244 11.15 -12.81 -15.06
CA LEU A 244 11.52 -13.77 -14.01
C LEU A 244 11.44 -15.22 -14.50
N GLU A 245 10.44 -15.55 -15.32
CA GLU A 245 10.33 -16.86 -15.99
C GLU A 245 11.55 -17.11 -16.90
N ARG A 246 11.94 -16.12 -17.73
CA ARG A 246 13.10 -16.24 -18.64
C ARG A 246 14.43 -16.37 -17.92
N GLN A 247 14.58 -15.73 -16.77
CA GLN A 247 15.78 -15.82 -15.92
C GLN A 247 15.81 -17.11 -15.08
N GLY A 248 14.80 -17.97 -15.18
CA GLY A 248 14.72 -19.22 -14.41
C GLY A 248 14.36 -19.04 -12.93
N VAL A 249 14.09 -17.81 -12.48
CA VAL A 249 13.79 -17.48 -11.08
C VAL A 249 12.57 -18.24 -10.58
N VAL A 250 11.50 -18.28 -11.39
CA VAL A 250 10.26 -18.97 -10.99
C VAL A 250 10.50 -20.48 -10.77
N HIS A 251 11.34 -21.09 -11.62
CA HIS A 251 11.74 -22.49 -11.46
C HIS A 251 12.59 -22.70 -10.20
N THR A 252 13.52 -21.77 -9.90
CA THR A 252 14.29 -21.82 -8.66
C THR A 252 13.38 -21.77 -7.43
N LEU A 253 12.40 -20.86 -7.41
CA LEU A 253 11.45 -20.74 -6.30
C LEU A 253 10.55 -21.99 -6.14
N GLU A 254 10.21 -22.65 -7.25
CA GLU A 254 9.50 -23.93 -7.23
C GLU A 254 10.37 -25.04 -6.61
N GLY A 255 11.62 -25.18 -7.06
CA GLY A 255 12.56 -26.16 -6.49
C GLY A 255 12.84 -25.93 -5.00
N MET A 256 12.87 -24.66 -4.56
CA MET A 256 12.95 -24.31 -3.14
C MET A 256 11.74 -24.83 -2.34
N MET A 257 10.55 -24.81 -2.93
CA MET A 257 9.33 -25.31 -2.30
C MET A 257 9.29 -26.84 -2.23
N GLU A 258 9.85 -27.52 -3.22
CA GLU A 258 10.00 -28.99 -3.20
C GLU A 258 10.97 -29.43 -2.09
N GLY A 259 12.01 -28.63 -1.83
CA GLY A 259 13.02 -28.91 -0.80
C GLY A 259 12.57 -28.71 0.65
N VAL A 260 11.38 -28.15 0.90
CA VAL A 260 10.89 -27.82 2.26
C VAL A 260 10.82 -29.05 3.17
N ASP A 261 10.46 -30.22 2.63
CA ASP A 261 10.37 -31.46 3.42
C ASP A 261 11.76 -32.01 3.80
N SER A 262 12.82 -31.58 3.09
CA SER A 262 14.17 -32.12 3.22
C SER A 262 15.10 -31.25 4.07
N ASP A 263 14.83 -29.94 4.15
CA ASP A 263 15.67 -28.98 4.87
C ASP A 263 14.81 -28.11 5.80
N PRO A 264 14.95 -28.25 7.14
CA PRO A 264 14.24 -27.43 8.12
C PRO A 264 14.46 -25.92 7.94
N MET A 265 15.57 -25.48 7.35
CA MET A 265 15.81 -24.05 7.08
C MET A 265 14.90 -23.51 5.97
N MET A 266 14.53 -24.35 4.99
CA MET A 266 13.62 -23.98 3.91
C MET A 266 12.20 -23.70 4.40
N HIS A 267 11.84 -24.22 5.59
CA HIS A 267 10.60 -23.90 6.27
C HIS A 267 10.48 -22.39 6.60
N PHE A 268 11.60 -21.69 6.82
CA PHE A 268 11.58 -20.24 7.03
C PHE A 268 11.31 -19.45 5.74
N LEU A 269 11.61 -20.02 4.56
CA LEU A 269 11.31 -19.41 3.26
C LEU A 269 9.86 -19.61 2.84
N LEU A 270 9.22 -20.66 3.34
CA LEU A 270 7.87 -21.06 2.94
C LEU A 270 6.84 -19.92 3.00
N PRO A 271 6.76 -19.08 4.06
CA PRO A 271 5.92 -17.88 4.06
C PRO A 271 6.14 -16.95 2.86
N GLY A 272 7.39 -16.72 2.48
CA GLY A 272 7.78 -15.88 1.35
C GLY A 272 7.39 -16.52 0.01
N LEU A 273 7.63 -17.82 -0.13
CA LEU A 273 7.27 -18.59 -1.33
C LEU A 273 5.75 -18.62 -1.54
N LEU A 274 4.97 -18.87 -0.48
CA LEU A 274 3.51 -18.86 -0.54
C LEU A 274 2.98 -17.49 -0.96
N LYS A 275 3.57 -16.40 -0.44
CA LYS A 275 3.20 -15.03 -0.84
C LYS A 275 3.58 -14.73 -2.29
N PHE A 276 4.75 -15.17 -2.75
CA PHE A 276 5.18 -15.00 -4.14
C PHE A 276 4.17 -15.66 -5.08
N PHE A 277 3.96 -16.98 -4.93
CA PHE A 277 3.05 -17.73 -5.80
C PHE A 277 1.59 -17.33 -5.60
N GLY A 278 1.20 -16.90 -4.40
CA GLY A 278 -0.12 -16.32 -4.12
C GLY A 278 -0.37 -15.02 -4.89
N ARG A 279 0.60 -14.10 -4.93
CA ARG A 279 0.52 -12.86 -5.71
C ARG A 279 0.43 -13.12 -7.21
N VAL A 280 1.28 -14.02 -7.72
CA VAL A 280 1.23 -14.45 -9.12
C VAL A 280 -0.10 -15.15 -9.41
N GLY A 281 -0.59 -15.98 -8.48
CA GLY A 281 -1.82 -16.74 -8.59
C GLY A 281 -3.07 -15.88 -8.54
N HIS A 282 -3.05 -14.73 -7.88
CA HIS A 282 -4.16 -13.78 -7.93
C HIS A 282 -4.31 -13.11 -9.30
N ARG A 283 -3.19 -12.76 -9.96
CA ARG A 283 -3.18 -12.12 -11.28
C ARG A 283 -3.27 -13.10 -12.44
N HIS A 284 -2.69 -14.28 -12.29
CA HIS A 284 -2.64 -15.35 -13.29
C HIS A 284 -3.02 -16.71 -12.68
N PRO A 285 -4.25 -16.88 -12.16
CA PRO A 285 -4.63 -18.08 -11.41
C PRO A 285 -4.46 -19.37 -12.20
N ARG A 286 -4.86 -19.38 -13.48
CA ARG A 286 -4.71 -20.56 -14.34
C ARG A 286 -3.26 -20.99 -14.47
N LYS A 287 -2.33 -20.04 -14.68
CA LYS A 287 -0.91 -20.35 -14.77
C LYS A 287 -0.43 -21.00 -13.48
N VAL A 288 -0.77 -20.45 -12.32
CA VAL A 288 -0.24 -20.96 -11.05
C VAL A 288 -0.87 -22.27 -10.63
N CYS A 289 -2.19 -22.35 -10.63
CA CYS A 289 -2.91 -23.55 -10.20
C CYS A 289 -2.67 -24.75 -11.12
N GLU A 290 -2.41 -24.55 -12.42
CA GLU A 290 -2.14 -25.65 -13.35
C GLU A 290 -0.65 -25.98 -13.49
N ARG A 291 0.24 -24.98 -13.43
CA ARG A 291 1.67 -25.17 -13.70
C ARG A 291 2.51 -25.44 -12.45
N PHE A 292 2.04 -25.02 -11.27
CA PHE A 292 2.76 -25.20 -10.01
C PHE A 292 1.93 -26.06 -9.03
N PRO A 293 1.74 -27.36 -9.32
CA PRO A 293 0.91 -28.25 -8.52
C PRO A 293 1.47 -28.44 -7.10
N ARG A 294 2.80 -28.36 -6.93
CA ARG A 294 3.44 -28.45 -5.60
C ARG A 294 2.98 -27.30 -4.71
N PHE A 295 3.01 -26.06 -5.21
CA PHE A 295 2.48 -24.90 -4.50
C PHE A 295 1.05 -25.10 -4.05
N LEU A 296 0.16 -25.50 -4.95
CA LEU A 296 -1.23 -25.69 -4.60
C LEU A 296 -1.40 -26.81 -3.57
N SER A 297 -0.67 -27.93 -3.71
CA SER A 297 -0.73 -29.04 -2.75
C SER A 297 -0.21 -28.65 -1.36
N THR A 298 0.92 -27.94 -1.27
CA THR A 298 1.48 -27.45 -0.02
C THR A 298 0.53 -26.45 0.63
N LEU A 299 -0.01 -25.52 -0.16
CA LEU A 299 -0.95 -24.51 0.30
C LEU A 299 -2.19 -25.15 0.94
N LEU A 300 -2.81 -26.12 0.27
CA LEU A 300 -4.03 -26.77 0.75
C LEU A 300 -3.77 -27.65 1.98
N THR A 301 -2.65 -28.37 2.02
CA THR A 301 -2.23 -29.15 3.19
C THR A 301 -2.01 -28.26 4.42
N LEU A 302 -1.35 -27.10 4.25
CA LEU A 302 -1.11 -26.17 5.34
C LEU A 302 -2.38 -25.55 5.92
N VAL A 303 -3.46 -25.44 5.14
CA VAL A 303 -4.76 -25.01 5.69
C VAL A 303 -5.29 -26.03 6.69
N GLU A 304 -5.06 -27.32 6.47
CA GLU A 304 -5.54 -28.38 7.35
C GLU A 304 -4.65 -28.59 8.58
N ASP A 305 -3.36 -28.21 8.49
CA ASP A 305 -2.37 -28.40 9.52
C ASP A 305 -2.57 -27.48 10.74
N ASP A 306 -2.87 -28.09 11.89
CA ASP A 306 -3.05 -27.38 13.16
C ASP A 306 -1.75 -27.22 13.96
N SER A 307 -0.62 -27.75 13.48
CA SER A 307 0.68 -27.68 14.18
C SER A 307 1.32 -26.30 14.12
N ASP A 308 1.18 -25.58 13.00
CA ASP A 308 1.68 -24.22 12.81
C ASP A 308 0.54 -23.26 12.44
N ALA A 309 -0.01 -22.61 13.46
CA ALA A 309 -1.07 -21.62 13.30
C ALA A 309 -0.66 -20.43 12.42
N SER A 310 0.63 -20.07 12.35
CA SER A 310 1.12 -18.95 11.54
C SER A 310 1.06 -19.30 10.06
N LEU A 311 1.60 -20.47 9.69
CA LEU A 311 1.55 -20.96 8.31
C LEU A 311 0.12 -21.26 7.87
N GLN A 312 -0.70 -21.85 8.73
CA GLN A 312 -2.11 -22.11 8.45
C GLN A 312 -2.87 -20.81 8.12
N ASN A 313 -2.57 -19.73 8.85
CA ASN A 313 -3.14 -18.41 8.58
C ASN A 313 -2.69 -17.85 7.21
N ILE A 314 -1.40 -17.95 6.88
CA ILE A 314 -0.88 -17.51 5.57
C ILE A 314 -1.52 -18.32 4.44
N ALA A 315 -1.69 -19.63 4.65
CA ALA A 315 -2.26 -20.52 3.67
C ALA A 315 -3.73 -20.19 3.39
N VAL A 316 -4.56 -20.05 4.44
CA VAL A 316 -5.98 -19.72 4.25
C VAL A 316 -6.17 -18.33 3.62
N GLU A 317 -5.35 -17.35 4.01
CA GLU A 317 -5.35 -16.01 3.41
C GLU A 317 -4.96 -16.06 1.93
N THR A 318 -3.98 -16.89 1.57
CA THR A 318 -3.52 -17.04 0.19
C THR A 318 -4.58 -17.73 -0.68
N VAL A 319 -5.26 -18.77 -0.17
CA VAL A 319 -6.40 -19.41 -0.87
C VAL A 319 -7.53 -18.39 -1.10
N GLY A 320 -7.90 -17.64 -0.06
CA GLY A 320 -8.90 -16.58 -0.18
C GLY A 320 -8.49 -15.50 -1.17
N PHE A 321 -7.23 -15.07 -1.14
CA PHE A 321 -6.70 -14.06 -2.05
C PHE A 321 -6.74 -14.51 -3.52
N ILE A 322 -6.36 -15.76 -3.82
CA ILE A 322 -6.49 -16.31 -5.18
C ILE A 322 -7.98 -16.39 -5.58
N GLY A 323 -8.84 -16.91 -4.71
CA GLY A 323 -10.27 -17.07 -5.00
C GLY A 323 -11.09 -15.78 -5.01
N HIS A 324 -10.49 -14.62 -4.73
CA HIS A 324 -11.16 -13.33 -4.86
C HIS A 324 -11.59 -13.03 -6.30
N THR A 325 -10.77 -13.40 -7.30
CA THR A 325 -11.06 -13.15 -8.72
C THR A 325 -11.92 -14.24 -9.34
N VAL A 326 -12.67 -13.92 -10.40
CA VAL A 326 -13.48 -14.88 -11.16
C VAL A 326 -12.62 -16.02 -11.72
N GLU A 327 -11.49 -15.69 -12.36
CA GLU A 327 -10.56 -16.69 -12.89
C GLU A 327 -9.96 -17.55 -11.78
N GLY A 328 -9.72 -16.96 -10.60
CA GLY A 328 -9.25 -17.66 -9.42
C GLY A 328 -10.25 -18.70 -8.95
N LYS A 329 -11.53 -18.34 -8.86
CA LYS A 329 -12.60 -19.28 -8.52
C LYS A 329 -12.66 -20.45 -9.49
N HIS A 330 -12.66 -20.18 -10.80
CA HIS A 330 -12.64 -21.25 -11.81
C HIS A 330 -11.38 -22.13 -11.76
N ALA A 331 -10.23 -21.59 -11.38
CA ALA A 331 -9.01 -22.38 -11.20
C ALA A 331 -9.13 -23.30 -9.97
N LEU A 332 -9.65 -22.77 -8.86
CA LEU A 332 -9.83 -23.51 -7.62
C LEU A 332 -10.92 -24.61 -7.73
N THR A 333 -11.99 -24.40 -8.50
CA THR A 333 -13.04 -25.44 -8.69
C THR A 333 -12.53 -26.71 -9.35
N LYS A 334 -11.43 -26.66 -10.11
CA LYS A 334 -10.76 -27.86 -10.64
C LYS A 334 -10.22 -28.78 -9.53
N HIS A 335 -10.07 -28.26 -8.31
CA HIS A 335 -9.62 -28.95 -7.11
C HIS A 335 -10.73 -28.98 -6.03
N THR A 336 -11.98 -29.17 -6.45
CA THR A 336 -13.17 -29.13 -5.58
C THR A 336 -13.05 -29.93 -4.28
N PRO A 337 -12.54 -31.19 -4.25
CA PRO A 337 -12.42 -31.94 -3.00
C PRO A 337 -11.60 -31.19 -1.94
N GLN A 338 -10.47 -30.62 -2.33
CA GLN A 338 -9.57 -29.90 -1.44
C GLN A 338 -10.16 -28.54 -1.02
N ILE A 339 -10.80 -27.81 -1.94
CA ILE A 339 -11.46 -26.54 -1.59
C ILE A 339 -12.63 -26.77 -0.63
N ASN A 340 -13.35 -27.87 -0.77
CA ASN A 340 -14.38 -28.25 0.20
C ASN A 340 -13.79 -28.52 1.58
N GLN A 341 -12.59 -29.12 1.66
CA GLN A 341 -11.88 -29.28 2.93
C GLN A 341 -11.44 -27.94 3.53
N VAL A 342 -10.92 -27.03 2.71
CA VAL A 342 -10.60 -25.65 3.14
C VAL A 342 -11.84 -24.97 3.74
N CYS A 343 -12.99 -25.04 3.06
CA CYS A 343 -14.24 -24.46 3.56
C CYS A 343 -14.68 -25.12 4.87
N LYS A 344 -14.63 -26.47 4.96
CA LYS A 344 -14.92 -27.17 6.22
C LYS A 344 -14.01 -26.71 7.36
N LYS A 345 -12.71 -26.55 7.07
CA LYS A 345 -11.75 -26.08 8.07
C LYS A 345 -12.04 -24.66 8.53
N ILE A 346 -12.42 -23.78 7.59
CA ILE A 346 -12.91 -22.43 7.93
C ILE A 346 -14.10 -22.53 8.88
N GLY A 347 -15.12 -23.31 8.53
CA GLY A 347 -16.29 -23.51 9.37
C GLY A 347 -15.96 -24.04 10.78
N GLN A 348 -15.02 -24.99 10.90
CA GLN A 348 -14.54 -25.51 12.18
C GLN A 348 -13.90 -24.42 13.05
N VAL A 349 -13.00 -23.60 12.48
CA VAL A 349 -12.32 -22.51 13.21
C VAL A 349 -13.31 -21.45 13.67
N LEU A 350 -14.30 -21.11 12.82
CA LEU A 350 -15.34 -20.13 13.15
C LEU A 350 -16.33 -20.64 14.20
N SER A 351 -16.59 -21.94 14.22
CA SER A 351 -17.52 -22.59 15.17
C SER A 351 -16.89 -23.01 16.49
N SER A 352 -15.56 -22.95 16.61
CA SER A 352 -14.84 -23.23 17.85
C SER A 352 -15.35 -22.34 19.00
N ASP A 353 -15.18 -22.76 20.26
CA ASP A 353 -15.51 -21.92 21.43
C ASP A 353 -14.35 -20.97 21.79
N ALA A 354 -13.12 -21.30 21.39
CA ALA A 354 -11.94 -20.49 21.69
C ALA A 354 -11.91 -19.23 20.81
N VAL A 355 -12.24 -18.08 21.40
CA VAL A 355 -12.13 -16.79 20.72
C VAL A 355 -10.65 -16.53 20.43
N SER A 356 -10.32 -16.48 19.14
CA SER A 356 -8.96 -16.20 18.70
C SER A 356 -8.97 -15.17 17.58
N LEU A 357 -7.94 -14.33 17.54
CA LEU A 357 -7.70 -13.39 16.44
C LEU A 357 -7.58 -14.11 15.08
N ARG A 358 -7.32 -15.43 15.09
CA ARG A 358 -7.31 -16.26 13.89
C ARG A 358 -8.65 -16.28 13.16
N ARG A 359 -9.78 -16.19 13.89
CA ARG A 359 -11.11 -16.11 13.26
C ARG A 359 -11.24 -14.94 12.30
N ILE A 360 -10.60 -13.81 12.60
CA ILE A 360 -10.60 -12.64 11.71
C ILE A 360 -9.98 -13.01 10.36
N ARG A 361 -8.81 -13.65 10.37
CA ARG A 361 -8.10 -14.06 9.15
C ARG A 361 -8.92 -15.05 8.31
N PHE A 362 -9.55 -16.01 8.97
CA PHE A 362 -10.43 -17.00 8.33
C PHE A 362 -11.72 -16.38 7.78
N LEU A 363 -12.33 -15.40 8.48
CA LEU A 363 -13.48 -14.65 7.96
C LEU A 363 -13.10 -13.83 6.74
N VAL A 364 -11.96 -13.14 6.76
CA VAL A 364 -11.47 -12.36 5.60
C VAL A 364 -11.21 -13.27 4.40
N ALA A 365 -10.55 -14.41 4.61
CA ALA A 365 -10.32 -15.39 3.55
C ALA A 365 -11.63 -15.92 2.96
N LEU A 366 -12.62 -16.22 3.81
CA LEU A 366 -13.94 -16.66 3.38
C LEU A 366 -14.68 -15.57 2.61
N SER A 367 -14.63 -14.32 3.08
CA SER A 367 -15.22 -13.17 2.39
C SER A 367 -14.65 -13.06 0.98
N ASN A 368 -13.32 -13.16 0.84
CA ASN A 368 -12.68 -13.15 -0.47
C ASN A 368 -13.11 -14.34 -1.35
N LEU A 369 -13.21 -15.56 -0.80
CA LEU A 369 -13.68 -16.73 -1.55
C LEU A 369 -15.11 -16.59 -2.05
N LEU A 370 -15.98 -15.99 -1.25
CA LEU A 370 -17.39 -15.84 -1.58
C LEU A 370 -17.68 -14.56 -2.37
N HIS A 371 -16.71 -13.64 -2.49
CA HIS A 371 -16.91 -12.35 -3.14
C HIS A 371 -17.32 -12.46 -4.60
N LEU A 372 -18.38 -11.75 -5.00
CA LEU A 372 -18.83 -11.66 -6.39
C LEU A 372 -19.53 -10.32 -6.67
N ASP A 373 -18.91 -9.51 -7.53
CA ASP A 373 -19.52 -8.29 -8.03
C ASP A 373 -20.77 -8.60 -8.86
N VAL A 374 -21.77 -7.72 -8.81
CA VAL A 374 -23.06 -7.90 -9.52
C VAL A 374 -22.86 -8.12 -11.03
N SER A 375 -21.85 -7.49 -11.64
CA SER A 375 -21.51 -7.68 -13.05
C SER A 375 -20.91 -9.04 -13.38
N GLU A 376 -20.36 -9.74 -12.39
CA GLU A 376 -19.69 -11.03 -12.53
C GLU A 376 -20.61 -12.21 -12.18
N GLN A 377 -21.80 -11.95 -11.62
CA GLN A 377 -22.72 -12.98 -11.16
C GLN A 377 -23.32 -13.78 -12.33
N THR A 378 -22.75 -14.96 -12.58
CA THR A 378 -23.31 -15.99 -13.45
C THR A 378 -23.95 -17.12 -12.64
N THR A 379 -24.83 -17.91 -13.25
CA THR A 379 -25.42 -19.09 -12.59
C THR A 379 -24.35 -20.06 -12.07
N GLU A 380 -23.27 -20.25 -12.82
CA GLU A 380 -22.16 -21.13 -12.42
C GLU A 380 -21.41 -20.58 -11.20
N LEU A 381 -21.04 -19.29 -11.20
CA LEU A 381 -20.29 -18.67 -10.10
C LEU A 381 -21.14 -18.55 -8.82
N LEU A 382 -22.42 -18.21 -8.95
CA LEU A 382 -23.35 -18.21 -7.82
C LEU A 382 -23.51 -19.61 -7.23
N SER A 383 -23.68 -20.64 -8.07
CA SER A 383 -23.75 -22.03 -7.59
C SER A 383 -22.44 -22.50 -6.94
N THR A 384 -21.30 -22.01 -7.42
CA THR A 384 -19.98 -22.33 -6.88
C THR A 384 -19.81 -21.76 -5.48
N THR A 385 -20.06 -20.47 -5.31
CA THR A 385 -19.94 -19.77 -4.02
C THR A 385 -20.96 -20.29 -3.01
N GLU A 386 -22.20 -20.55 -3.43
CA GLU A 386 -23.23 -21.20 -2.61
C GLU A 386 -22.78 -22.60 -2.15
N SER A 387 -22.23 -23.42 -3.05
CA SER A 387 -21.70 -24.74 -2.71
C SER A 387 -20.59 -24.67 -1.67
N TRP A 388 -19.63 -23.74 -1.81
CA TRP A 388 -18.55 -23.53 -0.84
C TRP A 388 -19.08 -23.07 0.52
N PHE A 389 -20.06 -22.17 0.54
CA PHE A 389 -20.71 -21.72 1.77
C PHE A 389 -21.33 -22.90 2.54
N TYR A 390 -22.01 -23.82 1.86
CA TYR A 390 -22.60 -24.99 2.50
C TYR A 390 -21.59 -26.06 2.95
N GLN A 391 -20.31 -25.94 2.58
CA GLN A 391 -19.26 -26.80 3.14
C GLN A 391 -18.83 -26.37 4.55
N LEU A 392 -19.12 -25.14 4.97
CA LEU A 392 -18.68 -24.61 6.26
C LEU A 392 -19.27 -25.41 7.44
N SER A 393 -20.59 -25.65 7.41
CA SER A 393 -21.33 -26.44 8.41
C SER A 393 -22.72 -26.77 7.88
N SER A 394 -23.51 -27.51 8.66
CA SER A 394 -24.92 -27.78 8.33
C SER A 394 -25.82 -26.55 8.42
N ASP A 395 -25.41 -25.51 9.16
CA ASP A 395 -26.15 -24.24 9.27
C ASP A 395 -25.16 -23.06 9.41
N PRO A 396 -24.49 -22.65 8.32
CA PRO A 396 -23.42 -21.66 8.39
C PRO A 396 -23.90 -20.27 8.81
N LEU A 397 -25.11 -19.87 8.39
CA LEU A 397 -25.65 -18.56 8.77
C LEU A 397 -25.85 -18.45 10.28
N SER A 398 -26.24 -19.53 10.96
CA SER A 398 -26.32 -19.52 12.43
C SER A 398 -24.97 -19.24 13.11
N VAL A 399 -23.85 -19.69 12.52
CA VAL A 399 -22.50 -19.41 13.02
C VAL A 399 -22.23 -17.92 12.92
N PHE A 400 -22.53 -17.30 11.78
CA PHE A 400 -22.32 -15.86 11.56
C PHE A 400 -23.22 -15.01 12.45
N MET A 401 -24.46 -15.44 12.69
CA MET A 401 -25.37 -14.75 13.60
C MET A 401 -24.95 -14.86 15.06
N LYS A 402 -24.28 -15.96 15.46
CA LYS A 402 -23.64 -16.07 16.78
C LYS A 402 -22.45 -15.14 16.88
N LEU A 403 -21.58 -15.10 15.86
CA LEU A 403 -20.42 -14.20 15.81
C LEU A 403 -20.84 -12.72 15.89
N ALA A 404 -21.91 -12.33 15.19
CA ALA A 404 -22.48 -10.98 15.22
C ALA A 404 -23.00 -10.55 16.60
N LYS A 405 -23.17 -11.47 17.55
CA LYS A 405 -23.65 -11.19 18.92
C LYS A 405 -22.55 -11.27 19.97
N GLN A 406 -21.32 -11.60 19.58
CA GLN A 406 -20.19 -11.69 20.51
C GLN A 406 -19.71 -10.31 20.96
N PRO A 407 -19.12 -10.17 22.16
CA PRO A 407 -18.65 -8.88 22.66
C PRO A 407 -17.44 -8.30 21.91
N PHE A 408 -16.76 -9.08 21.06
CA PHE A 408 -15.54 -8.68 20.33
C PHE A 408 -15.85 -7.86 19.07
N VAL A 409 -15.52 -6.57 19.10
CA VAL A 409 -15.87 -5.60 18.05
C VAL A 409 -15.23 -5.96 16.70
N GLU A 410 -13.98 -6.37 16.71
CA GLU A 410 -13.21 -6.70 15.51
C GLU A 410 -13.79 -7.91 14.77
N ILE A 411 -14.19 -8.94 15.53
CA ILE A 411 -14.84 -10.14 14.97
C ILE A 411 -16.22 -9.77 14.42
N ARG A 412 -17.02 -9.01 15.17
CA ARG A 412 -18.34 -8.56 14.70
C ARG A 412 -18.23 -7.74 13.41
N LYS A 413 -17.29 -6.79 13.37
CA LYS A 413 -17.06 -5.93 12.19
C LYS A 413 -16.75 -6.78 10.95
N VAL A 414 -15.78 -7.67 11.03
CA VAL A 414 -15.36 -8.50 9.87
C VAL A 414 -16.46 -9.49 9.48
N ASN A 415 -17.22 -10.00 10.44
CA ASN A 415 -18.40 -10.83 10.17
C ASN A 415 -19.53 -10.03 9.48
N LEU A 416 -19.73 -8.77 9.85
CA LEU A 416 -20.66 -7.87 9.14
C LEU A 416 -20.18 -7.55 7.72
N GLU A 417 -18.87 -7.39 7.50
CA GLU A 417 -18.28 -7.25 6.16
C GLU A 417 -18.48 -8.51 5.30
N LEU A 418 -18.42 -9.71 5.90
CA LEU A 418 -18.81 -10.95 5.21
C LEU A 418 -20.31 -10.99 4.90
N LEU A 419 -21.17 -10.57 5.83
CA LEU A 419 -22.62 -10.49 5.59
C LEU A 419 -22.95 -9.45 4.51
N ASP A 420 -22.18 -8.38 4.38
CA ASP A 420 -22.27 -7.39 3.31
C ASP A 420 -21.99 -8.03 1.95
N GLU A 421 -20.92 -8.82 1.86
CA GLU A 421 -20.57 -9.55 0.64
C GLU A 421 -21.66 -10.55 0.22
N LEU A 422 -22.21 -11.27 1.20
CA LEU A 422 -23.32 -12.18 0.99
C LEU A 422 -24.61 -11.45 0.59
N ALA A 423 -24.86 -10.24 1.12
CA ALA A 423 -26.05 -9.47 0.84
C ALA A 423 -26.14 -9.03 -0.63
N ASN A 424 -25.02 -8.98 -1.36
CA ASN A 424 -25.00 -8.72 -2.81
C ASN A 424 -25.47 -9.91 -3.66
N GLN A 425 -25.65 -11.10 -3.08
CA GLN A 425 -25.88 -12.33 -3.84
C GLN A 425 -27.30 -12.90 -3.63
N PRO A 426 -28.03 -13.27 -4.70
CA PRO A 426 -29.44 -13.66 -4.60
C PRO A 426 -29.70 -14.92 -3.75
N TRP A 427 -28.81 -15.92 -3.80
CA TRP A 427 -28.95 -17.15 -3.00
C TRP A 427 -28.80 -16.85 -1.50
N ALA A 428 -27.84 -16.00 -1.15
CA ALA A 428 -27.59 -15.60 0.22
C ALA A 428 -28.68 -14.65 0.75
N GLN A 429 -29.22 -13.75 -0.07
CA GLN A 429 -30.40 -12.95 0.29
C GLN A 429 -31.60 -13.83 0.68
N LYS A 430 -31.86 -14.93 -0.06
CA LYS A 430 -32.94 -15.87 0.28
C LYS A 430 -32.67 -16.54 1.63
N LEU A 431 -31.44 -16.96 1.86
CA LEU A 431 -31.02 -17.54 3.14
C LEU A 431 -31.23 -16.56 4.30
N MET A 432 -30.80 -15.31 4.14
CA MET A 432 -30.99 -14.23 5.11
C MET A 432 -32.46 -13.92 5.38
N ASN A 433 -33.30 -13.84 4.35
CA ASN A 433 -34.73 -13.57 4.51
C ASN A 433 -35.47 -14.70 5.26
N ASN A 434 -35.02 -15.94 5.07
CA ASN A 434 -35.59 -17.12 5.71
C ASN A 434 -35.07 -17.36 7.13
N TYR A 435 -33.96 -16.73 7.53
CA TYR A 435 -33.40 -16.88 8.86
C TYR A 435 -34.18 -16.08 9.90
N ALA A 436 -34.70 -16.77 10.91
CA ALA A 436 -35.48 -16.16 11.99
C ALA A 436 -34.64 -15.15 12.78
N GLY A 437 -35.12 -13.91 12.90
CA GLY A 437 -34.42 -12.85 13.64
C GLY A 437 -33.37 -12.09 12.84
N PHE A 438 -33.06 -12.46 11.58
CA PHE A 438 -32.09 -11.71 10.77
C PHE A 438 -32.59 -10.31 10.45
N LYS A 439 -33.86 -10.20 10.04
CA LYS A 439 -34.48 -8.94 9.64
C LYS A 439 -34.56 -7.95 10.79
N GLU A 440 -34.92 -8.45 11.97
CA GLU A 440 -34.99 -7.73 13.23
C GLU A 440 -33.59 -7.31 13.68
N PHE A 441 -32.62 -8.24 13.65
CA PHE A 441 -31.23 -7.94 13.93
C PHE A 441 -30.72 -6.81 13.05
N LEU A 442 -30.98 -6.85 11.73
CA LEU A 442 -30.45 -5.86 10.80
C LEU A 442 -31.05 -4.47 10.98
N LEU A 443 -32.34 -4.36 11.32
CA LEU A 443 -33.00 -3.06 11.53
C LEU A 443 -32.82 -2.49 12.95
N ASP A 444 -32.53 -3.33 13.94
CA ASP A 444 -32.37 -2.89 15.34
C ASP A 444 -31.05 -2.13 15.55
N ARG A 445 -31.11 -0.81 15.68
CA ARG A 445 -29.92 0.05 15.88
C ARG A 445 -29.18 -0.23 17.19
N SER A 446 -29.82 -0.89 18.17
CA SER A 446 -29.22 -1.16 19.49
C SER A 446 -28.21 -2.32 19.48
N THR A 447 -28.22 -3.16 18.44
CA THR A 447 -27.32 -4.33 18.37
C THR A 447 -25.85 -3.95 18.13
N GLU A 448 -25.57 -2.72 17.67
CA GLU A 448 -24.21 -2.21 17.48
C GLU A 448 -24.00 -0.87 18.17
N LYS A 449 -23.04 -0.83 19.09
CA LYS A 449 -22.76 0.35 19.93
C LYS A 449 -21.51 1.11 19.51
N THR A 450 -20.57 0.46 18.82
CA THR A 450 -19.32 1.08 18.38
C THR A 450 -19.49 1.75 17.02
N LYS A 451 -18.61 2.71 16.71
CA LYS A 451 -18.62 3.43 15.44
C LYS A 451 -18.45 2.45 14.27
N GLU A 452 -17.45 1.60 14.37
CA GLU A 452 -17.05 0.63 13.35
C GLU A 452 -18.15 -0.41 13.11
N GLY A 453 -18.83 -0.88 14.17
CA GLY A 453 -19.94 -1.82 14.07
C GLY A 453 -21.17 -1.20 13.39
N LYS A 454 -21.51 0.05 13.75
CA LYS A 454 -22.60 0.80 13.11
C LYS A 454 -22.33 1.04 11.62
N GLU A 455 -21.11 1.45 11.27
CA GLU A 455 -20.69 1.65 9.88
C GLU A 455 -20.73 0.33 9.09
N ALA A 456 -20.22 -0.77 9.63
CA ALA A 456 -20.24 -2.07 8.96
C ALA A 456 -21.66 -2.59 8.75
N LYS A 457 -22.53 -2.49 9.77
CA LYS A 457 -23.93 -2.88 9.67
C LYS A 457 -24.71 -2.04 8.66
N TYR A 458 -24.44 -0.73 8.64
CA TYR A 458 -25.01 0.17 7.65
C TYR A 458 -24.60 -0.20 6.22
N LYS A 459 -23.37 -0.68 6.00
CA LYS A 459 -22.95 -1.19 4.67
C LYS A 459 -23.84 -2.35 4.22
N VAL A 460 -24.10 -3.33 5.07
CA VAL A 460 -25.03 -4.45 4.76
C VAL A 460 -26.40 -3.92 4.31
N VAL A 461 -26.97 -2.95 5.05
CA VAL A 461 -28.25 -2.33 4.68
C VAL A 461 -28.16 -1.61 3.33
N ARG A 462 -27.13 -0.79 3.13
CA ARG A 462 -26.88 -0.07 1.88
C ARG A 462 -26.78 -1.03 0.71
N THR A 463 -26.07 -2.13 0.89
CA THR A 463 -25.88 -3.16 -0.13
C THR A 463 -27.19 -3.82 -0.50
N LEU A 464 -28.01 -4.23 0.47
CA LEU A 464 -29.35 -4.73 0.19
C LEU A 464 -30.22 -3.70 -0.55
N VAL A 465 -30.20 -2.43 -0.14
CA VAL A 465 -30.98 -1.37 -0.81
C VAL A 465 -30.58 -1.19 -2.28
N ASN A 466 -29.30 -1.34 -2.60
CA ASN A 466 -28.77 -1.15 -3.95
C ASN A 466 -28.79 -2.42 -4.80
N ALA A 467 -28.86 -3.60 -4.19
CA ALA A 467 -28.84 -4.87 -4.91
C ALA A 467 -30.15 -5.05 -5.71
N PRO A 468 -30.07 -5.44 -6.99
CA PRO A 468 -31.23 -5.52 -7.89
C PRO A 468 -32.25 -6.58 -7.46
N THR A 469 -31.82 -7.63 -6.76
CA THR A 469 -32.68 -8.75 -6.37
C THR A 469 -33.38 -8.58 -5.02
N THR A 470 -33.03 -7.56 -4.24
CA THR A 470 -33.54 -7.40 -2.87
C THR A 470 -35.05 -7.21 -2.83
N LEU A 471 -35.62 -6.44 -3.77
CA LEU A 471 -37.06 -6.19 -3.81
C LEU A 471 -37.84 -7.48 -4.04
N ASP A 472 -37.33 -8.36 -4.91
CA ASP A 472 -37.98 -9.62 -5.25
C ASP A 472 -37.84 -10.64 -4.10
N VAL A 473 -36.70 -10.65 -3.40
CA VAL A 473 -36.43 -11.60 -2.33
C VAL A 473 -37.09 -11.20 -1.01
N PHE A 474 -36.96 -9.95 -0.57
CA PHE A 474 -37.46 -9.49 0.74
C PHE A 474 -38.85 -8.85 0.67
N GLY A 475 -39.32 -8.48 -0.53
CA GLY A 475 -40.60 -7.85 -0.75
C GLY A 475 -40.64 -6.36 -0.43
N ARG A 476 -41.72 -5.70 -0.89
CA ARG A 476 -41.89 -4.24 -0.83
C ARG A 476 -41.84 -3.67 0.59
N VAL A 477 -42.47 -4.33 1.56
CA VAL A 477 -42.58 -3.84 2.94
C VAL A 477 -41.21 -3.74 3.60
N TYR A 478 -40.38 -4.79 3.46
CA TYR A 478 -39.05 -4.78 4.05
C TYR A 478 -38.11 -3.83 3.31
N MET A 479 -38.22 -3.74 1.98
CA MET A 479 -37.46 -2.79 1.17
C MET A 479 -37.69 -1.33 1.60
N MET A 480 -38.92 -0.96 1.96
CA MET A 480 -39.20 0.39 2.48
C MET A 480 -38.46 0.66 3.79
N LYS A 481 -38.46 -0.29 4.74
CA LYS A 481 -37.73 -0.17 6.01
C LYS A 481 -36.22 -0.08 5.82
N LEU A 482 -35.66 -0.85 4.88
CA LEU A 482 -34.25 -0.76 4.52
C LEU A 482 -33.88 0.61 3.95
N ARG A 483 -34.73 1.18 3.08
CA ARG A 483 -34.54 2.53 2.52
C ARG A 483 -34.62 3.62 3.60
N GLU A 484 -35.54 3.50 4.53
CA GLU A 484 -35.65 4.39 5.69
C GLU A 484 -34.35 4.36 6.51
N TYR A 485 -33.91 3.16 6.92
CA TYR A 485 -32.65 2.98 7.66
C TYR A 485 -31.44 3.57 6.90
N HIS A 486 -31.37 3.32 5.59
CA HIS A 486 -30.32 3.84 4.72
C HIS A 486 -30.33 5.38 4.65
N ASN A 487 -31.50 6.00 4.50
CA ASN A 487 -31.62 7.45 4.40
C ASN A 487 -31.29 8.17 5.73
N GLU A 488 -31.60 7.56 6.86
CA GLU A 488 -31.28 8.06 8.20
C GLU A 488 -29.76 8.03 8.50
N GLY A 489 -29.03 7.11 7.87
CA GLY A 489 -27.59 6.95 8.06
C GLY A 489 -27.19 6.07 9.26
N PRO A 490 -25.88 5.81 9.43
CA PRO A 490 -25.34 4.86 10.41
C PRO A 490 -25.46 5.31 11.87
N PHE A 491 -25.53 6.62 12.13
CA PHE A 491 -25.47 7.19 13.48
C PHE A 491 -26.81 7.77 13.97
N TYR A 492 -27.89 7.57 13.22
CA TYR A 492 -29.20 8.00 13.65
C TYR A 492 -29.61 7.34 14.97
N VAL A 493 -30.21 8.15 15.85
CA VAL A 493 -30.73 7.73 17.15
C VAL A 493 -32.20 8.13 17.18
N THR A 494 -33.08 7.16 17.42
CA THR A 494 -34.50 7.43 17.62
C THR A 494 -34.65 8.23 18.90
N ALA A 495 -35.31 9.39 18.84
CA ALA A 495 -35.66 10.13 20.05
C ALA A 495 -36.68 9.31 20.84
N GLU A 496 -36.27 8.74 21.97
CA GLU A 496 -37.21 8.18 22.93
C GLU A 496 -37.98 9.34 23.56
N THR A 497 -39.29 9.42 23.33
CA THR A 497 -40.18 10.28 24.11
C THR A 497 -40.18 9.75 25.54
N ALA A 498 -39.42 10.38 26.42
CA ALA A 498 -39.57 10.20 27.86
C ALA A 498 -40.99 10.67 28.22
N VAL A 499 -41.89 9.71 28.46
CA VAL A 499 -43.17 10.00 29.11
C VAL A 499 -42.84 10.07 30.59
N ASP A 500 -42.62 11.29 31.10
CA ASP A 500 -42.63 11.56 32.52
C ASP A 500 -44.00 11.14 33.06
N TYR A 501 -44.03 10.04 33.80
CA TYR A 501 -45.11 9.79 34.74
C TYR A 501 -44.90 10.76 35.91
N GLU A 502 -45.40 11.98 35.78
CA GLU A 502 -45.78 12.76 36.95
C GLU A 502 -46.96 12.04 37.60
N GLU A 503 -46.67 11.23 38.63
CA GLU A 503 -47.68 10.83 39.61
C GLU A 503 -48.23 12.10 40.26
N ALA A 504 -49.42 12.50 39.82
CA ALA A 504 -50.21 13.52 40.47
C ALA A 504 -50.97 12.92 41.67
N SER A 505 -50.70 13.51 42.83
CA SER A 505 -51.52 13.56 44.07
C SER A 505 -51.48 12.36 45.03
#